data_AF-A0A351ASL9-F1
#
_entry.id   AF-A0A351ASL9-F1
#
_cell.length_a   1.000
_cell.length_b   1.000
_cell.length_c   1.000
_cell.angle_alpha   90.00
_cell.angle_beta   90.00
_cell.angle_gamma   90.00
#
_symmetry.space_group_name_H-M   'P 1'
#
loop_
_entity.id
_entity.type
_entity.pdbx_description
1 polymer ?
#
loop_
_entity_poly.entity_id
_entity_poly.type
_entity_poly.pdbx_seq_one_letter_code
_entity_poly.pdbx_strand_id
1 'polypeptide(L)'
;MIMLAACTKESAKLESLAIEPAETVVVTDETLPELKLVAKPDGILDGKVIEWTSDKPEIVSISEEGILFFNVTDLENEETVVITAAVDGKTASCSLTVKGLISRYGIIDMTSEFGFKILDRNVGAKTADEIGNFYQWGKNTPVASNNEADVNSSYDTDWGSTSEGFSDWSKPENTPCPKGWGLPTEEQMNVISEKTYLPWWGVTEEDQAAFDALIAKMSLVNTGSFDKRNTTGKTPDTYVNFWGSANGDNGNHWMFQYNSSSPRVYIVKTGTPDLAIPVRCVR
;
A
#
# COMPACT_ATOMS: atom_id res chain seq x y z
N MET A 1 46.99 26.04 -61.02
CA MET A 1 45.67 25.43 -60.72
C MET A 1 45.80 24.76 -59.36
N ILE A 2 45.41 25.46 -58.30
CA ILE A 2 45.51 24.96 -56.92
C ILE A 2 44.20 24.21 -56.64
N MET A 3 44.26 22.89 -56.47
CA MET A 3 43.13 22.12 -55.98
C MET A 3 42.96 22.39 -54.48
N LEU A 4 41.86 23.06 -54.12
CA LEU A 4 41.36 23.07 -52.75
C LEU A 4 40.75 21.68 -52.48
N ALA A 5 41.41 20.90 -51.63
CA ALA A 5 40.81 19.71 -51.05
C ALA A 5 39.66 20.15 -50.14
N ALA A 6 38.43 19.89 -50.57
CA ALA A 6 37.26 20.00 -49.72
C ALA A 6 37.38 18.93 -48.62
N CYS A 7 37.69 19.37 -47.41
CA CYS A 7 37.64 18.53 -46.23
C CYS A 7 36.16 18.30 -45.89
N THR A 8 35.59 17.21 -46.42
CA THR A 8 34.27 16.73 -45.99
C THR A 8 34.42 16.27 -44.54
N LYS A 9 33.97 17.10 -43.60
CA LYS A 9 33.86 16.76 -42.19
C LYS A 9 32.88 15.60 -42.09
N GLU A 10 33.38 14.37 -42.01
CA GLU A 10 32.55 13.19 -41.78
C GLU A 10 31.78 13.42 -40.48
N SER A 11 30.45 13.43 -40.54
CA SER A 11 29.64 13.58 -39.34
C SER A 11 29.91 12.38 -38.45
N ALA A 12 30.24 12.63 -37.18
CA ALA A 12 30.44 11.58 -36.20
C ALA A 12 29.24 10.62 -36.22
N LYS A 13 29.50 9.32 -36.18
CA LYS A 13 28.46 8.29 -36.16
C LYS A 13 28.20 7.87 -34.72
N LEU A 14 26.95 7.53 -34.42
CA LEU A 14 26.59 6.96 -33.13
C LEU A 14 27.30 5.60 -32.98
N GLU A 15 28.13 5.47 -31.95
CA GLU A 15 28.92 4.27 -31.67
C GLU A 15 28.16 3.36 -30.69
N SER A 16 27.71 3.92 -29.57
CA SER A 16 26.97 3.22 -28.53
C SER A 16 25.80 4.06 -28.02
N LEU A 17 24.78 3.38 -27.52
CA LEU A 17 23.61 3.94 -26.86
C LEU A 17 23.30 3.09 -25.63
N ALA A 18 23.01 3.71 -24.49
CA ALA A 18 22.67 3.05 -23.24
C ALA A 18 21.68 3.90 -22.44
N ILE A 19 20.81 3.28 -21.65
CA ILE A 19 19.97 3.96 -20.66
C ILE A 19 20.56 3.70 -19.27
N GLU A 20 20.70 4.76 -18.48
CA GLU A 20 21.10 4.70 -17.08
C GLU A 20 19.92 5.14 -16.18
N PRO A 21 19.52 4.33 -15.18
CA PRO A 21 20.01 2.98 -14.89
C PRO A 21 19.53 1.95 -15.93
N ALA A 22 20.28 0.85 -16.10
CA ALA A 22 19.87 -0.25 -16.98
C ALA A 22 18.77 -1.13 -16.36
N GLU A 23 18.74 -1.21 -15.03
CA GLU A 23 17.72 -1.93 -14.27
C GLU A 23 17.39 -1.14 -13.00
N THR A 24 16.13 -1.21 -12.56
CA THR A 24 15.70 -0.62 -11.29
C THR A 24 14.45 -1.30 -10.76
N VAL A 25 14.18 -1.14 -9.47
CA VAL A 25 12.98 -1.64 -8.80
C VAL A 25 12.20 -0.44 -8.27
N VAL A 26 10.89 -0.43 -8.49
CA VAL A 26 9.98 0.63 -8.03
C VAL A 26 8.70 0.05 -7.45
N VAL A 27 8.12 0.72 -6.46
CA VAL A 27 6.76 0.41 -5.97
C VAL A 27 5.76 1.40 -6.58
N THR A 28 4.51 0.98 -6.79
CA THR A 28 3.46 1.76 -7.49
C THR A 28 3.08 3.10 -6.84
N ASP A 29 3.41 3.33 -5.58
CA ASP A 29 3.22 4.61 -4.87
C ASP A 29 4.49 5.47 -4.78
N GLU A 30 5.59 5.04 -5.40
CA GLU A 30 6.86 5.77 -5.42
C GLU A 30 6.98 6.65 -6.67
N THR A 31 7.97 7.55 -6.64
CA THR A 31 8.35 8.31 -7.83
C THR A 31 9.16 7.42 -8.76
N LEU A 32 8.80 7.41 -10.06
CA LEU A 32 9.56 6.70 -11.08
C LEU A 32 10.95 7.34 -11.28
N PRO A 33 11.97 6.55 -11.62
CA PRO A 33 13.33 7.06 -11.82
C PRO A 33 13.39 7.95 -13.06
N GLU A 34 14.29 8.93 -13.04
CA GLU A 34 14.69 9.63 -14.25
C GLU A 34 15.59 8.72 -15.09
N LEU A 35 15.28 8.60 -16.39
CA LEU A 35 16.10 7.85 -17.33
C LEU A 35 17.10 8.77 -18.02
N LYS A 36 18.37 8.40 -17.99
CA LYS A 36 19.43 9.13 -18.70
C LYS A 36 19.89 8.33 -19.91
N LEU A 37 19.76 8.91 -21.09
CA LEU A 37 20.30 8.33 -22.31
C LEU A 37 21.76 8.73 -22.49
N VAL A 38 22.66 7.74 -22.51
CA VAL A 38 24.10 7.93 -22.69
C VAL A 38 24.50 7.42 -24.07
N ALA A 39 25.19 8.27 -24.82
CA ALA A 39 25.63 7.94 -26.18
C ALA A 39 27.10 8.30 -26.38
N LYS A 40 27.77 7.58 -27.29
CA LYS A 40 29.11 7.93 -27.73
C LYS A 40 29.14 8.21 -29.23
N PRO A 41 29.89 9.25 -29.67
CA PRO A 41 30.57 10.26 -28.84
C PRO A 41 29.59 11.20 -28.10
N ASP A 42 30.07 11.95 -27.10
CA ASP A 42 29.23 12.87 -26.33
C ASP A 42 28.62 13.96 -27.23
N GLY A 43 27.39 14.38 -26.94
CA GLY A 43 26.63 15.37 -27.74
C GLY A 43 26.11 14.83 -29.08
N ILE A 44 26.34 13.56 -29.40
CA ILE A 44 25.90 12.96 -30.67
C ILE A 44 24.37 12.89 -30.83
N LEU A 45 23.63 13.09 -29.75
CA LEU A 45 22.17 13.09 -29.73
C LEU A 45 21.56 14.48 -29.92
N ASP A 46 22.36 15.55 -29.93
CA ASP A 46 21.85 16.92 -30.01
C ASP A 46 21.05 17.13 -31.31
N GLY A 47 19.80 17.56 -31.17
CA GLY A 47 18.88 17.78 -32.29
C GLY A 47 18.32 16.49 -32.92
N LYS A 48 18.59 15.31 -32.34
CA LYS A 48 17.97 14.06 -32.76
C LYS A 48 16.66 13.82 -32.01
N VAL A 49 15.71 13.24 -32.72
CA VAL A 49 14.48 12.72 -32.14
C VAL A 49 14.78 11.32 -31.61
N ILE A 50 14.43 11.07 -30.35
CA ILE A 50 14.54 9.75 -29.73
C ILE A 50 13.16 9.13 -29.72
N GLU A 51 13.04 7.92 -30.25
CA GLU A 51 11.80 7.15 -30.17
C GLU A 51 11.79 6.36 -28.87
N TRP A 52 10.86 6.68 -27.98
CA TRP A 52 10.68 5.98 -26.71
C TRP A 52 9.49 5.02 -26.78
N THR A 53 9.65 3.82 -26.25
CA THR A 53 8.57 2.83 -26.14
C THR A 53 8.59 2.12 -24.79
N SER A 54 7.42 1.66 -24.37
CA SER A 54 7.22 0.73 -23.26
C SER A 54 6.56 -0.53 -23.80
N ASP A 55 7.00 -1.71 -23.34
CA ASP A 55 6.37 -2.98 -23.71
C ASP A 55 5.05 -3.24 -22.96
N LYS A 56 4.85 -2.58 -21.81
CA LYS A 56 3.64 -2.64 -20.97
C LYS A 56 3.15 -1.23 -20.63
N PRO A 57 2.69 -0.45 -21.62
CA PRO A 57 2.24 0.92 -21.42
C PRO A 57 1.06 1.04 -20.45
N GLU A 58 0.28 -0.02 -20.25
CA GLU A 58 -0.80 -0.09 -19.26
C GLU A 58 -0.30 -0.09 -17.80
N ILE A 59 0.97 -0.40 -17.55
CA ILE A 59 1.61 -0.34 -16.23
C ILE A 59 2.47 0.93 -16.11
N VAL A 60 3.44 1.08 -17.02
CA VAL A 60 4.31 2.26 -17.09
C VAL A 60 4.37 2.75 -18.52
N SER A 61 3.99 4.00 -18.74
CA SER A 61 4.15 4.69 -20.04
C SER A 61 5.32 5.66 -20.01
N ILE A 62 5.77 6.09 -21.18
CA ILE A 62 6.85 7.05 -21.37
C ILE A 62 6.44 8.12 -22.38
N SER A 63 6.73 9.39 -22.10
CA SER A 63 6.47 10.49 -23.04
C SER A 63 7.55 10.59 -24.12
N GLU A 64 7.32 11.45 -25.11
CA GLU A 64 8.31 11.76 -26.16
C GLU A 64 9.60 12.38 -25.59
N GLU A 65 9.51 13.08 -24.45
CA GLU A 65 10.66 13.63 -23.73
C GLU A 65 11.36 12.62 -22.81
N GLY A 66 10.89 11.37 -22.75
CA GLY A 66 11.47 10.31 -21.92
C GLY A 66 11.02 10.32 -20.45
N ILE A 67 9.91 10.99 -20.13
CA ILE A 67 9.36 11.04 -18.77
C ILE A 67 8.45 9.83 -18.53
N LEU A 68 8.66 9.10 -17.44
CA LEU A 68 7.88 7.91 -17.08
C LEU A 68 6.61 8.26 -16.27
N PHE A 69 5.52 7.51 -16.50
CA PHE A 69 4.26 7.64 -15.76
C PHE A 69 3.69 6.27 -15.38
N PHE A 70 3.30 6.10 -14.11
CA PHE A 70 2.48 4.97 -13.70
C PHE A 70 1.06 5.12 -14.23
N ASN A 71 0.52 4.04 -14.81
CA ASN A 71 -0.88 3.94 -15.25
C ASN A 71 -1.70 2.99 -14.39
N VAL A 72 -1.08 2.40 -13.37
CA VAL A 72 -1.72 1.59 -12.33
C VAL A 72 -1.49 2.23 -10.98
N THR A 73 -2.44 2.04 -10.07
CA THR A 73 -2.28 2.43 -8.66
C THR A 73 -1.65 1.32 -7.81
N ASP A 74 -1.85 0.05 -8.20
CA ASP A 74 -1.31 -1.10 -7.50
C ASP A 74 -1.28 -2.38 -8.35
N LEU A 75 -0.44 -3.34 -7.94
CA LEU A 75 -0.27 -4.65 -8.53
C LEU A 75 -0.35 -5.75 -7.46
N GLU A 76 -0.95 -6.88 -7.80
CA GLU A 76 -0.92 -8.04 -6.89
C GLU A 76 0.41 -8.80 -6.99
N ASN A 77 0.96 -8.89 -8.20
CA ASN A 77 2.23 -9.55 -8.49
C ASN A 77 3.20 -8.54 -9.10
N GLU A 78 4.50 -8.73 -8.85
CA GLU A 78 5.51 -7.90 -9.52
C GLU A 78 5.53 -8.15 -11.03
N GLU A 79 5.79 -7.10 -11.78
CA GLU A 79 5.81 -7.11 -13.25
C GLU A 79 7.09 -6.44 -13.73
N THR A 80 7.75 -7.03 -14.72
CA THR A 80 8.87 -6.38 -15.41
C THR A 80 8.34 -5.59 -16.60
N VAL A 81 8.68 -4.31 -16.68
CA VAL A 81 8.40 -3.40 -17.80
C VAL A 81 9.72 -3.00 -18.46
N VAL A 82 9.82 -3.11 -19.78
CA VAL A 82 11.00 -2.73 -20.54
C VAL A 82 10.76 -1.43 -21.29
N ILE A 83 11.52 -0.42 -20.92
CA ILE A 83 11.56 0.87 -21.62
C ILE A 83 12.67 0.85 -22.65
N THR A 84 12.38 1.23 -23.89
CA THR A 84 13.34 1.24 -25.00
C THR A 84 13.47 2.64 -25.58
N ALA A 85 14.71 3.10 -25.78
CA ALA A 85 15.04 4.26 -26.59
C ALA A 85 15.64 3.79 -27.92
N ALA A 86 15.19 4.36 -29.04
CA ALA A 86 15.73 4.10 -30.36
C ALA A 86 16.14 5.42 -31.05
N VAL A 87 17.33 5.41 -31.67
CA VAL A 87 17.85 6.53 -32.47
C VAL A 87 18.91 6.02 -33.45
N ASP A 88 18.87 6.49 -34.69
CA ASP A 88 19.80 6.10 -35.77
C ASP A 88 19.98 4.58 -35.93
N GLY A 89 18.90 3.81 -35.76
CA GLY A 89 18.90 2.35 -35.87
C GLY A 89 19.61 1.61 -34.73
N LYS A 90 20.02 2.31 -33.67
CA LYS A 90 20.45 1.71 -32.40
C LYS A 90 19.35 1.77 -31.36
N THR A 91 19.36 0.81 -30.46
CA THR A 91 18.45 0.76 -29.32
C THR A 91 19.20 0.64 -28.01
N ALA A 92 18.59 1.13 -26.94
CA ALA A 92 19.00 0.93 -25.57
C ALA A 92 17.75 0.66 -24.73
N SER A 93 17.88 -0.12 -23.66
CA SER A 93 16.75 -0.50 -22.82
C SER A 93 17.04 -0.33 -21.33
N CYS A 94 15.99 -0.03 -20.57
CA CYS A 94 15.94 -0.08 -19.12
C CYS A 94 14.86 -1.08 -18.69
N SER A 95 15.19 -1.99 -17.78
CA SER A 95 14.26 -2.94 -17.18
C SER A 95 13.77 -2.41 -15.83
N LEU A 96 12.48 -2.12 -15.73
CA LEU A 96 11.82 -1.69 -14.50
C LEU A 96 11.13 -2.91 -13.88
N THR A 97 11.55 -3.35 -12.70
CA THR A 97 10.76 -4.29 -11.88
C THR A 97 9.77 -3.48 -11.06
N VAL A 98 8.50 -3.49 -11.48
CA VAL A 98 7.41 -2.78 -10.82
C VAL A 98 6.76 -3.71 -9.81
N LYS A 99 6.71 -3.29 -8.55
CA LYS A 99 6.11 -4.03 -7.45
C LYS A 99 4.85 -3.33 -6.97
N GLY A 100 3.87 -4.11 -6.54
CA GLY A 100 2.72 -3.58 -5.82
C GLY A 100 3.02 -3.23 -4.37
N LEU A 101 2.07 -2.56 -3.73
CA LEU A 101 2.12 -2.16 -2.32
C LEU A 101 2.32 -3.34 -1.38
N ILE A 102 1.84 -4.54 -1.78
CA ILE A 102 2.01 -5.76 -0.99
C ILE A 102 3.48 -6.09 -0.70
N SER A 103 4.40 -5.67 -1.57
CA SER A 103 5.84 -5.88 -1.38
C SER A 103 6.43 -5.19 -0.15
N ARG A 104 5.70 -4.23 0.45
CA ARG A 104 6.10 -3.52 1.69
C ARG A 104 5.78 -4.30 2.97
N TYR A 105 4.97 -5.36 2.87
CA TYR A 105 4.42 -6.05 4.03
C TYR A 105 5.03 -7.43 4.18
N GLY A 106 5.24 -7.82 5.43
CA GLY A 106 5.38 -9.24 5.78
C GLY A 106 3.99 -9.90 5.75
N ILE A 107 3.98 -11.20 5.48
CA ILE A 107 2.77 -12.02 5.51
C ILE A 107 2.87 -12.98 6.69
N ILE A 108 1.95 -12.86 7.64
CA ILE A 108 1.82 -13.81 8.74
C ILE A 108 0.86 -14.91 8.29
N ASP A 109 1.36 -16.13 8.23
CA ASP A 109 0.55 -17.30 7.91
C ASP A 109 -0.21 -17.78 9.15
N MET A 110 -1.50 -17.42 9.20
CA MET A 110 -2.45 -17.84 10.22
C MET A 110 -3.40 -18.92 9.69
N THR A 111 -3.05 -19.61 8.61
CA THR A 111 -3.97 -20.58 7.97
C THR A 111 -4.32 -21.72 8.92
N SER A 112 -3.40 -22.15 9.79
CA SER A 112 -3.66 -23.17 10.82
C SER A 112 -4.61 -22.71 11.93
N GLU A 113 -4.58 -21.44 12.30
CA GLU A 113 -5.36 -20.88 13.39
C GLU A 113 -6.71 -20.36 12.93
N PHE A 114 -6.71 -19.63 11.81
CA PHE A 114 -7.84 -18.86 11.30
C PHE A 114 -8.31 -19.27 9.89
N GLY A 115 -7.49 -20.01 9.14
CA GLY A 115 -7.82 -20.38 7.76
C GLY A 115 -7.48 -19.32 6.70
N PHE A 116 -6.78 -18.25 7.09
CA PHE A 116 -6.37 -17.17 6.19
C PHE A 116 -5.04 -16.54 6.63
N LYS A 117 -4.48 -15.69 5.77
CA LYS A 117 -3.25 -14.95 6.02
C LYS A 117 -3.58 -13.52 6.44
N ILE A 118 -2.70 -12.91 7.23
CA ILE A 118 -2.83 -11.52 7.66
C ILE A 118 -1.54 -10.76 7.31
N LEU A 119 -1.65 -9.48 6.99
CA LEU A 119 -0.46 -8.63 6.89
C LEU A 119 0.21 -8.50 8.26
N ASP A 120 1.52 -8.26 8.29
CA ASP A 120 2.31 -8.16 9.52
C ASP A 120 2.20 -6.81 10.26
N ARG A 121 1.62 -5.81 9.60
CA ARG A 121 1.36 -4.47 10.13
C ARG A 121 0.09 -3.87 9.52
N ASN A 122 -0.38 -2.76 10.09
CA ASN A 122 -1.53 -2.03 9.56
C ASN A 122 -1.14 -1.25 8.29
N VAL A 123 -2.13 -0.93 7.46
CA VAL A 123 -1.92 -0.14 6.25
C VAL A 123 -1.29 1.21 6.60
N GLY A 124 -0.22 1.58 5.89
CA GLY A 124 0.52 2.83 6.07
C GLY A 124 1.64 2.79 7.11
N ALA A 125 1.79 1.70 7.87
CA ALA A 125 2.93 1.52 8.76
C ALA A 125 4.19 1.16 7.97
N LYS A 126 5.30 1.87 8.20
CA LYS A 126 6.59 1.62 7.54
C LYS A 126 7.39 0.54 8.25
N THR A 127 7.20 0.41 9.57
CA THR A 127 7.83 -0.61 10.42
C THR A 127 6.76 -1.36 11.22
N ALA A 128 7.14 -2.48 11.87
CA ALA A 128 6.20 -3.32 12.60
C ALA A 128 5.73 -2.70 13.93
N ASP A 129 6.48 -1.75 14.47
CA ASP A 129 6.21 -0.98 15.69
C ASP A 129 5.37 0.29 15.45
N GLU A 130 5.21 0.70 14.18
CA GLU A 130 4.35 1.82 13.82
C GLU A 130 2.87 1.42 13.74
N ILE A 131 1.99 2.36 14.09
CA ILE A 131 0.54 2.13 14.12
C ILE A 131 -0.05 2.06 12.72
N GLY A 132 0.52 2.80 11.77
CA GLY A 132 -0.04 3.01 10.44
C GLY A 132 -1.10 4.10 10.40
N ASN A 133 -1.91 4.09 9.35
CA ASN A 133 -2.90 5.12 9.09
C ASN A 133 -4.23 4.83 9.77
N PHE A 134 -4.97 5.89 10.08
CA PHE A 134 -6.32 5.83 10.64
C PHE A 134 -7.34 6.17 9.57
N TYR A 135 -8.38 5.36 9.49
CA TYR A 135 -9.41 5.48 8.48
C TYR A 135 -10.79 5.47 9.11
N GLN A 136 -11.67 6.32 8.58
CA GLN A 136 -13.11 6.18 8.79
C GLN A 136 -13.61 5.05 7.88
N TRP A 137 -14.56 4.26 8.36
CA TRP A 137 -15.08 3.15 7.57
C TRP A 137 -15.63 3.65 6.23
N GLY A 138 -15.16 3.04 5.15
CA GLY A 138 -15.51 3.41 3.79
C GLY A 138 -14.72 4.59 3.21
N LYS A 139 -13.70 5.13 3.89
CA LYS A 139 -12.82 6.17 3.34
C LYS A 139 -11.41 5.65 3.11
N ASN A 140 -10.99 5.62 1.85
CA ASN A 140 -9.63 5.19 1.50
C ASN A 140 -8.57 6.29 1.72
N THR A 141 -9.00 7.53 1.97
CA THR A 141 -8.13 8.62 2.38
C THR A 141 -7.94 8.59 3.89
N PRO A 142 -6.70 8.51 4.41
CA PRO A 142 -6.46 8.48 5.84
C PRO A 142 -6.78 9.83 6.49
N VAL A 143 -7.40 9.79 7.67
CA VAL A 143 -7.73 10.98 8.47
C VAL A 143 -6.66 11.31 9.50
N ALA A 144 -5.74 10.38 9.77
CA ALA A 144 -4.52 10.62 10.54
C ALA A 144 -3.49 9.54 10.20
N SER A 145 -2.22 9.78 10.53
CA SER A 145 -1.11 8.86 10.30
C SER A 145 -0.25 8.65 11.54
N ASN A 146 0.11 7.39 11.80
CA ASN A 146 1.06 6.92 12.81
C ASN A 146 0.99 7.67 14.16
N ASN A 147 1.88 8.66 14.38
CA ASN A 147 2.05 9.40 15.63
C ASN A 147 1.34 10.77 15.65
N GLU A 148 0.56 11.11 14.63
CA GLU A 148 -0.23 12.34 14.62
C GLU A 148 -1.14 12.40 15.85
N ALA A 149 -1.21 13.59 16.44
CA ALA A 149 -2.02 13.86 17.61
C ALA A 149 -3.45 14.23 17.24
N ASP A 150 -3.70 14.75 16.04
CA ASP A 150 -4.99 15.27 15.62
C ASP A 150 -5.39 14.68 14.27
N VAL A 151 -6.69 14.63 14.01
CA VAL A 151 -7.19 14.29 12.67
C VAL A 151 -7.00 15.45 11.69
N ASN A 152 -6.80 15.12 10.42
CA ASN A 152 -6.65 16.07 9.33
C ASN A 152 -8.01 16.47 8.71
N SER A 153 -7.97 17.33 7.69
CA SER A 153 -9.17 17.85 7.01
C SER A 153 -10.01 16.81 6.28
N SER A 154 -9.53 15.57 6.14
CA SER A 154 -10.28 14.47 5.52
C SER A 154 -11.30 13.85 6.48
N TYR A 155 -11.21 14.15 7.78
CA TYR A 155 -12.16 13.71 8.77
C TYR A 155 -13.54 14.32 8.49
N ASP A 156 -14.55 13.45 8.37
CA ASP A 156 -15.94 13.86 8.18
C ASP A 156 -16.76 13.53 9.43
N THR A 157 -17.35 14.55 10.04
CA THR A 157 -18.17 14.41 11.25
C THR A 157 -19.53 13.76 11.00
N ASP A 158 -20.04 13.85 9.77
CA ASP A 158 -21.34 13.32 9.37
C ASP A 158 -21.26 11.86 8.91
N TRP A 159 -20.04 11.38 8.62
CA TRP A 159 -19.62 10.00 8.35
C TRP A 159 -20.74 9.01 7.95
N GLY A 160 -20.72 8.58 6.70
CA GLY A 160 -21.47 7.39 6.29
C GLY A 160 -21.39 7.13 4.79
N SER A 161 -22.32 6.31 4.29
CA SER A 161 -22.46 6.03 2.85
C SER A 161 -22.78 7.25 1.99
N THR A 162 -23.17 8.37 2.62
CA THR A 162 -23.43 9.65 1.98
C THR A 162 -22.23 10.60 1.99
N SER A 163 -21.13 10.25 2.65
CA SER A 163 -19.89 11.03 2.65
C SER A 163 -19.29 11.08 1.26
N GLU A 164 -18.69 12.23 0.90
CA GLU A 164 -17.81 12.30 -0.26
C GLU A 164 -16.64 11.31 -0.10
N GLY A 165 -16.28 10.63 -1.18
CA GLY A 165 -15.21 9.63 -1.20
C GLY A 165 -15.56 8.29 -0.54
N PHE A 166 -16.83 8.06 -0.18
CA PHE A 166 -17.27 6.78 0.37
C PHE A 166 -17.07 5.62 -0.62
N SER A 167 -16.53 4.53 -0.10
CA SER A 167 -16.22 3.28 -0.79
C SER A 167 -16.79 2.12 0.01
N ASP A 168 -17.49 1.21 -0.66
CA ASP A 168 -18.09 0.04 -0.01
C ASP A 168 -17.01 -1.01 0.30
N TRP A 169 -16.50 -1.00 1.54
CA TRP A 169 -15.46 -1.90 2.01
C TRP A 169 -15.88 -3.35 2.19
N SER A 170 -17.17 -3.69 1.97
CA SER A 170 -17.58 -5.10 1.81
C SER A 170 -16.94 -5.76 0.58
N LYS A 171 -16.43 -4.95 -0.36
CA LYS A 171 -15.72 -5.38 -1.55
C LYS A 171 -14.21 -5.12 -1.39
N PRO A 172 -13.35 -6.16 -1.45
CA PRO A 172 -11.91 -6.02 -1.23
C PRO A 172 -11.23 -4.97 -2.12
N GLU A 173 -11.67 -4.82 -3.37
CA GLU A 173 -11.15 -3.84 -4.33
C GLU A 173 -11.42 -2.37 -3.97
N ASN A 174 -12.32 -2.11 -3.02
CA ASN A 174 -12.72 -0.78 -2.59
C ASN A 174 -12.02 -0.34 -1.31
N THR A 175 -11.06 -1.10 -0.81
CA THR A 175 -10.42 -0.88 0.49
C THR A 175 -9.05 -0.19 0.32
N PRO A 176 -8.45 0.37 1.38
CA PRO A 176 -7.08 0.87 1.31
C PRO A 176 -6.03 -0.26 1.36
N CYS A 177 -6.45 -1.53 1.35
CA CYS A 177 -5.54 -2.67 1.35
C CYS A 177 -4.80 -2.80 0.01
N PRO A 178 -3.59 -3.39 0.00
CA PRO A 178 -2.92 -3.77 -1.24
C PRO A 178 -3.81 -4.64 -2.12
N LYS A 179 -3.66 -4.53 -3.44
CA LYS A 179 -4.42 -5.28 -4.43
C LYS A 179 -4.33 -6.79 -4.16
N GLY A 180 -5.49 -7.44 -4.18
CA GLY A 180 -5.62 -8.86 -3.82
C GLY A 180 -5.77 -9.13 -2.31
N TRP A 181 -5.81 -8.09 -1.48
CA TRP A 181 -6.08 -8.14 -0.05
C TRP A 181 -7.31 -7.30 0.30
N GLY A 182 -7.94 -7.58 1.44
CA GLY A 182 -9.08 -6.81 1.92
C GLY A 182 -9.18 -6.81 3.44
N LEU A 183 -10.20 -6.13 3.96
CA LEU A 183 -10.55 -6.23 5.37
C LEU A 183 -11.15 -7.61 5.68
N PRO A 184 -10.97 -8.15 6.90
CA PRO A 184 -11.60 -9.40 7.32
C PRO A 184 -13.10 -9.43 7.06
N THR A 185 -13.56 -10.47 6.35
CA THR A 185 -14.98 -10.73 6.10
C THR A 185 -15.73 -11.07 7.39
N GLU A 186 -17.05 -11.10 7.33
CA GLU A 186 -17.87 -11.54 8.47
C GLU A 186 -17.46 -12.94 8.96
N GLU A 187 -17.26 -13.88 8.03
CA GLU A 187 -16.81 -15.24 8.34
C GLU A 187 -15.45 -15.23 9.04
N GLN A 188 -14.49 -14.46 8.51
CA GLN A 188 -13.15 -14.34 9.09
C GLN A 188 -13.19 -13.66 10.46
N MET A 189 -14.02 -12.63 10.64
CA MET A 189 -14.21 -11.97 11.93
C MET A 189 -14.85 -12.87 12.96
N ASN A 190 -15.77 -13.76 12.58
CA ASN A 190 -16.33 -14.77 13.47
C ASN A 190 -15.26 -15.76 13.92
N VAL A 191 -14.41 -16.23 12.99
CA VAL A 191 -13.29 -17.11 13.35
C VAL A 191 -12.33 -16.42 14.33
N ILE A 192 -11.97 -15.15 14.07
CA ILE A 192 -11.16 -14.36 15.00
C ILE A 192 -11.87 -14.28 16.36
N SER A 193 -13.16 -13.95 16.37
CA SER A 193 -13.96 -13.84 17.60
C SER A 193 -13.91 -15.12 18.43
N GLU A 194 -14.13 -16.27 17.79
CA GLU A 194 -14.18 -17.57 18.47
C GLU A 194 -12.81 -17.95 19.04
N LYS A 195 -11.74 -17.74 18.28
CA LYS A 195 -10.38 -18.11 18.67
C LYS A 195 -9.75 -17.17 19.70
N THR A 196 -10.24 -15.93 19.74
CA THR A 196 -9.74 -14.91 20.67
C THR A 196 -10.70 -14.66 21.84
N TYR A 197 -11.73 -15.49 21.99
CA TYR A 197 -12.65 -15.41 23.12
C TYR A 197 -12.03 -16.00 24.38
N LEU A 198 -11.92 -15.17 25.43
CA LEU A 198 -11.61 -15.60 26.78
C LEU A 198 -12.82 -15.38 27.69
N PRO A 199 -13.35 -16.43 28.36
CA PRO A 199 -14.48 -16.28 29.28
C PRO A 199 -14.13 -15.46 30.51
N TRP A 200 -15.14 -14.89 31.17
CA TRP A 200 -14.98 -14.00 32.33
C TRP A 200 -14.53 -14.73 33.61
N TRP A 201 -14.73 -16.04 33.67
CA TRP A 201 -14.42 -16.89 34.80
C TRP A 201 -14.02 -18.27 34.27
N GLY A 202 -13.22 -18.99 35.05
CA GLY A 202 -12.79 -20.34 34.69
C GLY A 202 -11.73 -20.41 33.59
N VAL A 203 -11.05 -19.30 33.27
CA VAL A 203 -9.88 -19.29 32.38
C VAL A 203 -8.74 -20.01 33.09
N THR A 204 -8.18 -21.02 32.44
CA THR A 204 -6.98 -21.73 32.94
C THR A 204 -5.71 -20.99 32.51
N GLU A 205 -4.58 -21.31 33.15
CA GLU A 205 -3.26 -20.78 32.72
C GLU A 205 -2.92 -21.21 31.28
N GLU A 206 -3.37 -22.40 30.87
CA GLU A 206 -3.19 -22.90 29.50
C GLU A 206 -4.01 -22.09 28.49
N ASP A 207 -5.27 -21.79 28.81
CA ASP A 207 -6.13 -20.94 27.97
C ASP A 207 -5.53 -19.55 27.79
N GLN A 208 -5.04 -18.94 28.88
CA GLN A 208 -4.41 -17.63 28.85
C GLN A 208 -3.12 -17.66 28.02
N ALA A 209 -2.25 -18.66 28.20
CA ALA A 209 -1.02 -18.80 27.43
C ALA A 209 -1.29 -19.01 25.93
N ALA A 210 -2.29 -19.81 25.58
CA ALA A 210 -2.71 -20.03 24.20
C ALA A 210 -3.24 -18.73 23.57
N PHE A 211 -4.04 -17.96 24.31
CA PHE A 211 -4.52 -16.66 23.88
C PHE A 211 -3.37 -15.66 23.67
N ASP A 212 -2.46 -15.54 24.64
CA ASP A 212 -1.33 -14.61 24.56
C ASP A 212 -0.41 -14.96 23.38
N ALA A 213 -0.17 -16.26 23.15
CA ALA A 213 0.59 -16.73 21.99
C ALA A 213 -0.11 -16.39 20.67
N LEU A 214 -1.44 -16.52 20.60
CA LEU A 214 -2.23 -16.17 19.42
C LEU A 214 -2.17 -14.68 19.12
N ILE A 215 -2.41 -13.83 20.13
CA ILE A 215 -2.34 -12.36 19.99
C ILE A 215 -0.93 -11.91 19.61
N ALA A 216 0.11 -12.50 20.22
CA ALA A 216 1.49 -12.22 19.86
C ALA A 216 1.80 -12.62 18.41
N LYS A 217 1.29 -13.79 17.96
CA LYS A 217 1.45 -14.24 16.57
C LYS A 217 0.80 -13.28 15.57
N MET A 218 -0.29 -12.62 15.95
CA MET A 218 -0.94 -11.62 15.09
C MET A 218 -0.11 -10.35 14.87
N SER A 219 0.97 -10.12 15.64
CA SER A 219 1.85 -8.93 15.53
C SER A 219 1.06 -7.62 15.51
N LEU A 220 0.18 -7.46 16.50
CA LEU A 220 -0.65 -6.28 16.66
C LEU A 220 0.03 -5.25 17.56
N VAL A 221 -0.14 -3.98 17.23
CA VAL A 221 0.36 -2.84 18.03
C VAL A 221 -0.79 -2.08 18.64
N ASN A 222 -0.55 -1.45 19.79
CA ASN A 222 -1.51 -0.53 20.40
C ASN A 222 -1.76 0.66 19.46
N THR A 223 -3.01 0.84 19.05
CA THR A 223 -3.42 1.82 18.04
C THR A 223 -4.12 3.02 18.64
N GLY A 224 -4.92 2.80 19.68
CA GLY A 224 -5.99 3.71 20.07
C GLY A 224 -6.99 3.98 18.94
N SER A 225 -7.67 5.12 19.02
CA SER A 225 -8.70 5.56 18.08
C SER A 225 -8.93 7.06 18.17
N PHE A 226 -9.43 7.67 17.10
CA PHE A 226 -9.97 9.04 17.10
C PHE A 226 -11.49 9.00 17.10
N ASP A 227 -12.15 9.66 18.05
CA ASP A 227 -13.60 9.71 18.18
C ASP A 227 -14.15 11.01 17.57
N LYS A 228 -15.36 11.01 17.00
CA LYS A 228 -16.00 12.24 16.49
C LYS A 228 -16.10 13.36 17.54
N ARG A 229 -16.19 12.98 18.81
CA ARG A 229 -16.27 13.89 19.97
C ARG A 229 -14.89 14.29 20.48
N ASN A 230 -13.84 13.57 20.06
CA ASN A 230 -12.47 13.86 20.42
C ASN A 230 -11.53 13.63 19.23
N THR A 231 -11.37 14.68 18.42
CA THR A 231 -10.47 14.72 17.27
C THR A 231 -9.03 15.05 17.66
N THR A 232 -8.76 15.24 18.96
CA THR A 232 -7.44 15.57 19.52
C THR A 232 -6.99 14.49 20.50
N GLY A 233 -5.88 13.84 20.20
CA GLY A 233 -5.32 12.72 20.93
C GLY A 233 -6.02 11.39 20.63
N LYS A 234 -5.23 10.31 20.53
CA LYS A 234 -5.74 8.94 20.40
C LYS A 234 -6.23 8.48 21.77
N THR A 235 -7.44 7.94 21.85
CA THR A 235 -7.95 7.45 23.14
C THR A 235 -8.91 6.27 22.97
N PRO A 236 -8.79 5.23 23.81
CA PRO A 236 -7.67 4.96 24.72
C PRO A 236 -6.48 4.37 23.96
N ASP A 237 -5.25 4.78 24.30
CA ASP A 237 -4.01 4.32 23.65
C ASP A 237 -3.63 2.87 23.97
N THR A 238 -4.34 2.21 24.88
CA THR A 238 -4.14 0.81 25.25
C THR A 238 -4.87 -0.17 24.33
N TYR A 239 -5.73 0.34 23.44
CA TYR A 239 -6.50 -0.51 22.53
C TYR A 239 -5.74 -0.80 21.25
N VAL A 240 -5.90 -2.04 20.80
CA VAL A 240 -5.57 -2.50 19.46
C VAL A 240 -6.89 -2.59 18.69
N ASN A 241 -7.02 -1.83 17.60
CA ASN A 241 -8.22 -1.82 16.80
C ASN A 241 -7.93 -2.08 15.31
N PHE A 242 -8.81 -2.82 14.63
CA PHE A 242 -8.89 -2.82 13.18
C PHE A 242 -10.29 -3.11 12.67
N TRP A 243 -10.58 -2.61 11.47
CA TRP A 243 -11.87 -2.76 10.82
C TRP A 243 -12.08 -4.16 10.23
N GLY A 244 -13.33 -4.64 10.28
CA GLY A 244 -13.85 -5.69 9.40
C GLY A 244 -14.64 -5.09 8.23
N SER A 245 -14.85 -5.89 7.19
CA SER A 245 -15.65 -5.52 6.01
C SER A 245 -17.16 -5.73 6.20
N ALA A 246 -17.57 -6.36 7.30
CA ALA A 246 -18.96 -6.69 7.60
C ALA A 246 -19.73 -5.48 8.17
N ASN A 247 -20.99 -5.36 7.74
CA ASN A 247 -21.96 -4.48 8.38
C ASN A 247 -22.37 -5.08 9.73
N GLY A 248 -22.41 -4.22 10.75
CA GLY A 248 -23.00 -4.50 12.04
C GLY A 248 -24.45 -4.04 12.12
N ASP A 249 -25.01 -4.09 13.32
CA ASP A 249 -26.39 -3.63 13.54
C ASP A 249 -26.47 -2.10 13.50
N ASN A 250 -27.66 -1.58 13.16
CA ASN A 250 -27.98 -0.14 13.20
C ASN A 250 -27.03 0.75 12.36
N GLY A 251 -26.53 0.23 11.23
CA GLY A 251 -25.65 0.99 10.32
C GLY A 251 -24.19 1.11 10.79
N ASN A 252 -23.76 0.27 11.74
CA ASN A 252 -22.37 0.19 12.18
C ASN A 252 -21.57 -0.80 11.34
N HIS A 253 -20.26 -0.90 11.61
CA HIS A 253 -19.36 -1.86 10.98
C HIS A 253 -18.59 -2.63 12.05
N TRP A 254 -18.23 -3.87 11.72
CA TRP A 254 -17.51 -4.71 12.68
C TRP A 254 -16.12 -4.16 12.89
N MET A 255 -15.67 -4.16 14.15
CA MET A 255 -14.29 -3.92 14.50
C MET A 255 -13.79 -4.98 15.46
N PHE A 256 -12.53 -5.35 15.29
CA PHE A 256 -11.76 -6.01 16.31
C PHE A 256 -11.26 -4.95 17.29
N GLN A 257 -11.47 -5.17 18.58
CA GLN A 257 -10.90 -4.35 19.64
C GLN A 257 -10.30 -5.25 20.71
N TYR A 258 -9.04 -5.04 21.04
CA TYR A 258 -8.35 -5.73 22.14
C TYR A 258 -7.73 -4.71 23.09
N ASN A 259 -8.01 -4.83 24.39
CA ASN A 259 -7.39 -3.97 25.40
C ASN A 259 -6.15 -4.63 26.01
N SER A 260 -4.96 -4.12 25.69
CA SER A 260 -3.71 -4.63 26.24
C SER A 260 -3.56 -4.46 27.75
N SER A 261 -4.27 -3.51 28.37
CA SER A 261 -4.23 -3.28 29.82
C SER A 261 -5.19 -4.16 30.62
N SER A 262 -6.15 -4.79 29.95
CA SER A 262 -7.08 -5.74 30.53
C SER A 262 -7.44 -6.73 29.43
N PRO A 263 -6.63 -7.79 29.22
CA PRO A 263 -6.59 -8.60 28.00
C PRO A 263 -7.94 -9.22 27.71
N ARG A 264 -8.72 -8.49 26.92
CA ARG A 264 -10.08 -8.84 26.54
C ARG A 264 -10.28 -8.42 25.11
N VAL A 265 -10.71 -9.38 24.31
CA VAL A 265 -11.13 -9.11 22.94
C VAL A 265 -12.62 -8.85 22.92
N TYR A 266 -12.97 -7.77 22.24
CA TYR A 266 -14.30 -7.34 21.96
C TYR A 266 -14.42 -7.28 20.44
N ILE A 267 -15.20 -8.19 19.86
CA ILE A 267 -15.70 -7.96 18.52
C ILE A 267 -16.93 -7.08 18.65
N VAL A 268 -16.77 -5.82 18.32
CA VAL A 268 -17.83 -4.84 18.45
C VAL A 268 -18.69 -4.92 17.19
N LYS A 269 -19.89 -5.49 17.35
CA LYS A 269 -20.89 -5.68 16.28
C LYS A 269 -21.99 -4.61 16.30
N THR A 270 -22.07 -3.83 17.39
CA THR A 270 -23.15 -2.86 17.65
C THR A 270 -22.59 -1.57 18.26
N GLY A 271 -22.62 -0.44 17.52
CA GLY A 271 -22.03 0.86 17.91
C GLY A 271 -20.50 0.81 18.04
N THR A 272 -19.66 1.67 17.48
CA THR A 272 -19.76 3.11 17.22
C THR A 272 -19.24 3.42 15.81
N PRO A 273 -20.01 4.11 14.96
CA PRO A 273 -19.59 4.54 13.64
C PRO A 273 -18.73 5.81 13.72
N ASP A 274 -18.20 6.15 14.90
CA ASP A 274 -17.61 7.44 15.22
C ASP A 274 -16.10 7.36 15.46
N LEU A 275 -15.47 6.22 15.14
CA LEU A 275 -14.06 5.95 15.42
C LEU A 275 -13.17 5.85 14.17
N ALA A 276 -12.25 6.78 13.91
CA ALA A 276 -11.18 6.46 12.97
C ALA A 276 -10.18 5.50 13.64
N ILE A 277 -9.94 4.35 13.00
CA ILE A 277 -9.03 3.29 13.46
C ILE A 277 -8.21 2.74 12.30
N PRO A 278 -7.14 1.98 12.58
CA PRO A 278 -6.36 1.37 11.52
C PRO A 278 -7.06 0.27 10.73
N VAL A 279 -6.50 -0.03 9.55
CA VAL A 279 -6.90 -1.15 8.70
C VAL A 279 -5.85 -2.24 8.76
N ARG A 280 -6.27 -3.47 9.05
CA ARG A 280 -5.44 -4.68 9.01
C ARG A 280 -6.00 -5.61 7.94
N CYS A 281 -5.20 -5.89 6.92
CA CYS A 281 -5.67 -6.64 5.76
C CYS A 281 -5.41 -8.15 5.87
N VAL A 282 -6.28 -8.93 5.25
CA VAL A 282 -6.24 -10.39 5.23
C VAL A 282 -6.51 -10.93 3.83
N ARG A 283 -6.20 -12.21 3.63
CA ARG A 283 -6.46 -12.95 2.40
C ARG A 283 -6.68 -14.44 2.68
#